data_AF-A0A8J7FGC7-F1
#
_entry.id   AF-A0A8J7FGC7-F1
#
_cell.length_a   1.000
_cell.length_b   1.000
_cell.length_c   1.000
_cell.angle_alpha   90.00
_cell.angle_beta   90.00
_cell.angle_gamma   90.00
#
_symmetry.space_group_name_H-M   'P 1'
#
loop_
_entity.id
_entity.type
_entity.pdbx_description
1 polymer ?
#
loop_
_entity_poly.entity_id
_entity_poly.type
_entity_poly.pdbx_seq_one_letter_code
_entity_poly.pdbx_strand_id
1 'polypeptide(L)'
;PKLVLSEANVSKIQNSLDPLRLVAGVGDPMQVAVAGMAIAASRHGGVMLAGGTQMLAVFALASAIAQFYNLSWQPEEVVIGTTRWVAEDSTCHTTELAQQIGRKSIITPSLLATGLCFDDSRYVQLQAYEQGFVKEGMGAGGACIAAYLIGNWQQHQFIEAIEAQLERY
;
A
#
# COMPACT_ATOMS: atom_id res chain seq x y z
N PRO A 1 -14.04 21.76 -22.95
CA PRO A 1 -13.14 22.90 -22.65
C PRO A 1 -11.90 22.42 -21.88
N LYS A 2 -10.74 22.37 -22.55
CA LYS A 2 -9.45 22.05 -21.93
C LYS A 2 -9.00 23.24 -21.07
N LEU A 3 -8.93 23.07 -19.76
CA LEU A 3 -8.33 24.05 -18.85
C LEU A 3 -6.81 23.88 -18.87
N VAL A 4 -6.12 24.84 -19.47
CA VAL A 4 -4.68 25.03 -19.36
C VAL A 4 -4.43 25.67 -17.99
N LEU A 5 -3.75 24.97 -17.09
CA LEU A 5 -3.37 25.48 -15.77
C LEU A 5 -1.97 26.12 -15.88
N SER A 6 -1.88 27.42 -15.67
CA SER A 6 -0.62 28.14 -15.51
C SER A 6 -0.14 28.04 -14.06
N GLU A 7 1.18 27.96 -13.88
CA GLU A 7 1.87 27.75 -12.59
C GLU A 7 1.52 28.78 -11.51
N ALA A 8 1.04 29.96 -11.89
CA ALA A 8 0.62 31.02 -10.97
C ALA A 8 -0.69 30.73 -10.21
N ASN A 9 -1.56 29.84 -10.71
CA ASN A 9 -2.83 29.50 -10.05
C ASN A 9 -2.71 28.35 -9.04
N VAL A 10 -1.59 27.63 -9.02
CA VAL A 10 -1.37 26.46 -8.16
C VAL A 10 -1.11 26.89 -6.70
N SER A 11 -0.54 28.06 -6.47
CA SER A 11 -0.16 28.54 -5.13
C SER A 11 -1.34 29.03 -4.27
N LYS A 12 -2.50 29.38 -4.87
CA LYS A 12 -3.70 29.83 -4.14
C LYS A 12 -4.72 28.73 -3.85
N ILE A 13 -4.61 27.56 -4.49
CA ILE A 13 -5.55 26.43 -4.33
C ILE A 13 -5.16 25.51 -3.16
N GLN A 14 -3.99 25.72 -2.56
CA GLN A 14 -3.36 24.79 -1.60
C GLN A 14 -4.09 24.60 -0.26
N ASN A 15 -5.17 25.32 0.05
CA ASN A 15 -5.89 25.19 1.34
C ASN A 15 -7.40 24.89 1.26
N SER A 16 -7.96 24.45 0.12
CA SER A 16 -9.40 24.14 0.08
C SER A 16 -9.86 23.03 -0.86
N LEU A 17 -8.94 22.32 -1.52
CA LEU A 17 -9.35 21.25 -2.43
C LEU A 17 -9.75 20.02 -1.64
N ASP A 18 -11.06 19.74 -1.63
CA ASP A 18 -11.64 18.53 -1.04
C ASP A 18 -10.94 17.27 -1.59
N PRO A 19 -10.33 16.43 -0.73
CA PRO A 19 -9.62 15.23 -1.16
C PRO A 19 -10.51 14.25 -1.94
N LEU A 20 -11.82 14.22 -1.65
CA LEU A 20 -12.77 13.40 -2.40
C LEU A 20 -13.01 13.93 -3.82
N ARG A 21 -12.92 15.24 -4.04
CA ARG A 21 -12.96 15.82 -5.39
C ARG A 21 -11.69 15.55 -6.17
N LEU A 22 -10.54 15.58 -5.50
CA LEU A 22 -9.26 15.26 -6.15
C LEU A 22 -9.25 13.81 -6.63
N VAL A 23 -9.56 12.86 -5.75
CA VAL A 23 -9.56 11.43 -6.11
C VAL A 23 -10.63 11.09 -7.16
N ALA A 24 -11.78 11.77 -7.16
CA ALA A 24 -12.78 11.62 -8.21
C ALA A 24 -12.28 12.02 -9.61
N GLY A 25 -11.27 12.89 -9.70
CA GLY A 25 -10.70 13.35 -10.96
C GLY A 25 -9.53 12.52 -11.49
N VAL A 26 -8.75 11.89 -10.60
CA VAL A 26 -7.47 11.24 -10.98
C VAL A 26 -7.21 9.88 -10.31
N GLY A 27 -8.01 9.48 -9.33
CA GLY A 27 -7.85 8.23 -8.60
C GLY A 27 -8.82 7.15 -9.05
N ASP A 28 -9.00 6.15 -8.20
CA ASP A 28 -9.94 5.06 -8.41
C ASP A 28 -10.87 4.85 -7.20
N PRO A 29 -12.04 4.20 -7.37
CA PRO A 29 -12.99 3.98 -6.28
C PRO A 29 -12.46 3.09 -5.15
N MET A 30 -11.49 2.19 -5.43
CA MET A 30 -10.91 1.33 -4.41
C MET A 30 -10.14 2.16 -3.39
N GLN A 31 -9.40 3.19 -3.82
CA GLN A 31 -8.67 4.07 -2.91
C GLN A 31 -9.59 4.75 -1.89
N VAL A 32 -10.75 5.25 -2.33
CA VAL A 32 -11.72 5.93 -1.45
C VAL A 32 -12.33 4.96 -0.47
N ALA A 33 -12.75 3.78 -0.94
CA ALA A 33 -13.34 2.75 -0.10
C ALA A 33 -12.35 2.29 0.98
N VAL A 34 -11.11 1.99 0.60
CA VAL A 34 -10.07 1.52 1.53
C VAL A 34 -9.65 2.62 2.50
N ALA A 35 -9.52 3.88 2.05
CA ALA A 35 -9.23 5.01 2.94
C ALA A 35 -10.31 5.17 4.02
N GLY A 36 -11.59 5.11 3.63
CA GLY A 36 -12.71 5.17 4.58
C GLY A 36 -12.69 4.02 5.59
N MET A 37 -12.44 2.79 5.12
CA MET A 37 -12.31 1.62 6.00
C MET A 37 -11.13 1.76 6.96
N ALA A 38 -9.97 2.23 6.50
CA ALA A 38 -8.79 2.42 7.34
C ALA A 38 -9.01 3.48 8.43
N ILE A 39 -9.63 4.61 8.08
CA ILE A 39 -10.03 5.66 9.04
C ILE A 39 -10.94 5.08 10.13
N ALA A 40 -11.94 4.29 9.75
CA ALA A 40 -12.88 3.73 10.71
C ALA A 40 -12.28 2.60 11.55
N ALA A 41 -11.53 1.68 10.93
CA ALA A 41 -10.96 0.52 11.59
C ALA A 41 -9.81 0.88 12.55
N SER A 42 -8.97 1.86 12.19
CA SER A 42 -7.85 2.31 13.04
C SER A 42 -8.28 2.80 14.42
N ARG A 43 -9.53 3.23 14.58
CA ARG A 43 -10.10 3.63 15.88
C ARG A 43 -10.29 2.45 16.85
N HIS A 44 -10.26 1.22 16.34
CA HIS A 44 -10.58 0.00 17.08
C HIS A 44 -9.42 -1.00 17.12
N GLY A 45 -8.35 -0.78 16.34
CA GLY A 45 -7.15 -1.60 16.37
C GLY A 45 -6.28 -1.44 15.12
N GLY A 46 -5.20 -2.22 15.07
CA GLY A 46 -4.23 -2.20 13.98
C GLY A 46 -4.84 -2.55 12.62
N VAL A 47 -4.45 -1.79 11.59
CA VAL A 47 -4.86 -1.94 10.20
C VAL A 47 -3.62 -2.15 9.33
N MET A 48 -3.59 -3.23 8.55
CA MET A 48 -2.58 -3.45 7.54
C MET A 48 -3.16 -3.19 6.15
N LEU A 49 -2.72 -2.10 5.51
CA LEU A 49 -3.00 -1.83 4.10
C LEU A 49 -2.11 -2.72 3.24
N ALA A 50 -2.67 -3.83 2.74
CA ALA A 50 -1.94 -4.86 2.02
C ALA A 50 -1.74 -4.49 0.53
N GLY A 51 -0.51 -4.11 0.17
CA GLY A 51 -0.11 -3.78 -1.18
C GLY A 51 1.10 -2.84 -1.23
N GLY A 52 1.50 -2.47 -2.44
CA GLY A 52 2.68 -1.64 -2.69
C GLY A 52 2.40 -0.13 -2.64
N THR A 53 2.99 0.61 -3.58
CA THR A 53 2.87 2.07 -3.68
C THR A 53 1.42 2.58 -3.73
N GLN A 54 0.48 1.80 -4.27
CA GLN A 54 -0.94 2.14 -4.22
C GLN A 54 -1.47 2.31 -2.78
N MET A 55 -1.00 1.51 -1.82
CA MET A 55 -1.45 1.59 -0.42
C MET A 55 -0.84 2.78 0.32
N LEU A 56 0.32 3.28 -0.12
CA LEU A 56 0.85 4.57 0.33
C LEU A 56 -0.03 5.73 -0.14
N ALA A 57 -0.53 5.70 -1.38
CA ALA A 57 -1.49 6.69 -1.86
C ALA A 57 -2.79 6.65 -1.06
N VAL A 58 -3.28 5.46 -0.72
CA VAL A 58 -4.45 5.29 0.16
C VAL A 58 -4.21 5.86 1.55
N PHE A 59 -3.05 5.62 2.16
CA PHE A 59 -2.69 6.20 3.46
C PHE A 59 -2.69 7.73 3.41
N ALA A 60 -2.08 8.31 2.37
CA ALA A 60 -2.07 9.76 2.17
C ALA A 60 -3.48 10.33 1.98
N LEU A 61 -4.33 9.64 1.21
CA LEU A 61 -5.73 10.00 1.00
C LEU A 61 -6.52 9.93 2.31
N ALA A 62 -6.35 8.87 3.10
CA ALA A 62 -6.98 8.72 4.41
C ALA A 62 -6.59 9.88 5.34
N SER A 63 -5.31 10.24 5.39
CA SER A 63 -4.83 11.39 6.15
C SER A 63 -5.47 12.69 5.69
N ALA A 64 -5.56 12.93 4.39
CA ALA A 64 -6.15 14.14 3.84
C ALA A 64 -7.66 14.22 4.14
N ILE A 65 -8.39 13.11 3.99
CA ILE A 65 -9.82 13.01 4.30
C ILE A 65 -10.04 13.28 5.79
N ALA A 66 -9.30 12.61 6.67
CA ALA A 66 -9.45 12.78 8.11
C ALA A 66 -9.17 14.23 8.55
N GLN A 67 -8.13 14.86 7.99
CA GLN A 67 -7.81 16.25 8.28
C GLN A 67 -8.87 17.22 7.73
N PHE A 68 -9.30 17.05 6.47
CA PHE A 68 -10.24 17.97 5.82
C PHE A 68 -11.64 17.91 6.46
N TYR A 69 -12.13 16.71 6.79
CA TYR A 69 -13.45 16.51 7.38
C TYR A 69 -13.43 16.44 8.92
N ASN A 70 -12.27 16.71 9.55
CA ASN A 70 -12.07 16.63 10.99
C ASN A 70 -12.56 15.29 11.60
N LEU A 71 -12.19 14.18 10.96
CA LEU A 71 -12.53 12.83 11.41
C LEU A 71 -11.45 12.33 12.38
N SER A 72 -11.88 11.72 13.48
CA SER A 72 -10.97 10.95 14.33
C SER A 72 -10.41 9.75 13.54
N TRP A 73 -9.14 9.44 13.70
CA TRP A 73 -8.49 8.21 13.22
C TRP A 73 -7.14 8.05 13.94
N GLN A 74 -6.54 6.87 13.91
CA GLN A 74 -5.24 6.59 14.54
C GLN A 74 -4.24 6.19 13.45
N PRO A 75 -3.51 7.14 12.82
CA PRO A 75 -2.58 6.81 11.74
C PRO A 75 -1.41 5.93 12.17
N GLU A 76 -1.03 5.96 13.45
CA GLU A 76 -0.03 5.08 14.07
C GLU A 76 -0.47 3.60 14.12
N GLU A 77 -1.77 3.34 14.07
CA GLU A 77 -2.34 1.98 14.00
C GLU A 77 -2.38 1.47 12.55
N VAL A 78 -1.95 2.26 11.57
CA VAL A 78 -2.01 1.88 10.16
C VAL A 78 -0.61 1.63 9.61
N VAL A 79 -0.38 0.41 9.12
CA VAL A 79 0.87 -0.02 8.47
C VAL A 79 0.63 -0.41 7.01
N ILE A 80 1.64 -0.27 6.17
CA ILE A 80 1.61 -0.80 4.81
C ILE A 80 2.30 -2.16 4.81
N GLY A 81 1.56 -3.21 4.45
CA GLY A 81 2.09 -4.56 4.33
C GLY A 81 2.32 -4.91 2.86
N THR A 82 3.55 -5.15 2.46
CA THR A 82 3.92 -5.42 1.07
C THR A 82 4.87 -6.61 0.94
N THR A 83 5.39 -6.86 -0.25
CA THR A 83 6.41 -7.87 -0.54
C THR A 83 7.81 -7.25 -0.52
N ARG A 84 8.84 -8.07 -0.27
CA ARG A 84 10.22 -7.62 -0.43
C ARG A 84 10.51 -7.13 -1.84
N TRP A 85 9.89 -7.72 -2.87
CA TRP A 85 10.09 -7.30 -4.26
C TRP A 85 9.62 -5.86 -4.53
N VAL A 86 8.69 -5.32 -3.75
CA VAL A 86 8.31 -3.89 -3.83
C VAL A 86 9.16 -3.02 -2.91
N ALA A 87 9.54 -3.53 -1.74
CA ALA A 87 10.34 -2.79 -0.77
C ALA A 87 11.80 -2.59 -1.22
N GLU A 88 12.36 -3.59 -1.92
CA GLU A 88 13.74 -3.62 -2.41
C GLU A 88 13.89 -3.06 -3.83
N ASP A 89 12.77 -2.77 -4.50
CA ASP A 89 12.79 -2.24 -5.86
C ASP A 89 13.19 -0.76 -5.90
N SER A 90 14.41 -0.52 -6.38
CA SER A 90 14.99 0.81 -6.55
C SER A 90 14.21 1.69 -7.53
N THR A 91 13.39 1.13 -8.41
CA THR A 91 12.58 1.90 -9.37
C THR A 91 11.27 2.41 -8.77
N CYS A 92 10.73 1.74 -7.74
CA CYS A 92 9.46 2.11 -7.12
C CYS A 92 9.58 3.23 -6.08
N HIS A 93 10.78 3.49 -5.55
CA HIS A 93 11.05 4.56 -4.56
C HIS A 93 10.07 4.53 -3.35
N THR A 94 9.62 3.33 -2.94
CA THR A 94 8.55 3.13 -1.95
C THR A 94 8.86 3.79 -0.61
N THR A 95 10.11 3.67 -0.15
CA THR A 95 10.60 4.28 1.09
C THR A 95 10.63 5.80 1.02
N GLU A 96 11.07 6.36 -0.11
CA GLU A 96 11.08 7.81 -0.33
C GLU A 96 9.67 8.37 -0.38
N LEU A 97 8.73 7.67 -1.04
CA LEU A 97 7.33 8.06 -1.07
C LEU A 97 6.71 8.07 0.34
N ALA A 98 6.99 7.05 1.15
CA ALA A 98 6.56 7.03 2.55
C ALA A 98 7.10 8.24 3.34
N GLN A 99 8.38 8.58 3.17
CA GLN A 99 8.98 9.75 3.80
C GLN A 99 8.35 11.06 3.31
N GLN A 100 8.08 11.19 2.00
CA GLN A 100 7.41 12.36 1.44
C GLN A 100 6.00 12.55 2.01
N ILE A 101 5.26 11.46 2.19
CA ILE A 101 3.96 11.47 2.87
C ILE A 101 4.14 11.93 4.31
N GLY A 102 5.11 11.37 5.04
CA GLY A 102 5.38 11.76 6.42
C GLY A 102 5.72 13.24 6.60
N ARG A 103 6.42 13.86 5.65
CA ARG A 103 6.70 15.31 5.68
C ARG A 103 5.46 16.19 5.46
N LYS A 104 4.41 15.65 4.82
CA LYS A 104 3.16 16.36 4.49
C LYS A 104 1.98 15.97 5.37
N SER A 105 2.13 14.90 6.16
CA SER A 105 1.12 14.32 7.04
C SER A 105 1.56 14.43 8.50
N ILE A 106 0.73 13.94 9.41
CA ILE A 106 0.97 13.92 10.86
C ILE A 106 2.04 12.87 11.20
N ILE A 107 2.15 11.79 10.43
CA ILE A 107 3.09 10.69 10.67
C ILE A 107 3.60 10.08 9.36
N THR A 108 4.81 9.54 9.41
CA THR A 108 5.37 8.70 8.33
C THR A 108 4.76 7.29 8.41
N PRO A 109 4.14 6.77 7.34
CA PRO A 109 3.61 5.42 7.34
C PRO A 109 4.73 4.39 7.49
N SER A 110 4.49 3.38 8.33
CA SER A 110 5.41 2.26 8.52
C SER A 110 5.25 1.24 7.38
N LEU A 111 6.36 0.73 6.87
CA LEU A 111 6.40 -0.29 5.82
C LEU A 111 6.83 -1.64 6.44
N LEU A 112 6.05 -2.69 6.19
CA LEU A 112 6.39 -4.07 6.51
C LEU A 112 6.44 -4.86 5.20
N ALA A 113 7.52 -5.60 4.98
CA ALA A 113 7.68 -6.45 3.81
C ALA A 113 7.76 -7.91 4.22
N THR A 114 7.04 -8.80 3.53
CA THR A 114 7.25 -10.24 3.69
C THR A 114 8.62 -10.64 3.14
N GLY A 115 9.32 -11.51 3.86
CA GLY A 115 10.57 -12.14 3.43
C GLY A 115 10.37 -13.33 2.47
N LEU A 116 9.18 -13.46 1.87
CA LEU A 116 8.89 -14.49 0.87
C LEU A 116 9.94 -14.46 -0.26
N CYS A 117 10.46 -15.62 -0.59
CA CYS A 117 11.41 -15.81 -1.68
C CYS A 117 10.93 -16.92 -2.63
N PHE A 118 11.24 -16.84 -3.91
CA PHE A 118 10.94 -17.87 -4.90
C PHE A 118 12.20 -18.45 -5.57
N ASP A 119 13.41 -18.15 -5.07
CA ASP A 119 14.66 -18.70 -5.61
C ASP A 119 14.64 -20.24 -5.69
N ASP A 120 14.13 -20.89 -4.64
CA ASP A 120 14.07 -22.36 -4.54
C ASP A 120 12.78 -22.97 -5.13
N SER A 121 11.91 -22.17 -5.75
CA SER A 121 10.69 -22.68 -6.40
C SER A 121 11.03 -23.58 -7.58
N ARG A 122 10.27 -24.65 -7.79
CA ARG A 122 10.42 -25.50 -9.00
C ARG A 122 9.74 -24.91 -10.25
N TYR A 123 8.89 -23.90 -10.07
CA TYR A 123 8.21 -23.20 -11.16
C TYR A 123 8.97 -21.93 -11.58
N VAL A 124 9.40 -21.89 -12.83
CA VAL A 124 10.10 -20.74 -13.43
C VAL A 124 9.26 -19.46 -13.40
N GLN A 125 7.93 -19.58 -13.45
CA GLN A 125 7.01 -18.46 -13.39
C GLN A 125 7.02 -17.77 -12.01
N LEU A 126 7.26 -18.52 -10.94
CA LEU A 126 7.43 -17.96 -9.60
C LEU A 126 8.82 -17.35 -9.44
N GLN A 127 9.86 -18.02 -9.94
CA GLN A 127 11.23 -17.48 -9.95
C GLN A 127 11.32 -16.13 -10.70
N ALA A 128 10.44 -15.86 -11.66
CA ALA A 128 10.37 -14.58 -12.36
C ALA A 128 10.15 -13.38 -11.40
N TYR A 129 9.52 -13.56 -10.24
CA TYR A 129 9.38 -12.48 -9.25
C TYR A 129 10.74 -11.95 -8.79
N GLU A 130 11.75 -12.82 -8.74
CA GLU A 130 13.12 -12.49 -8.35
C GLU A 130 13.84 -11.63 -9.38
N GLN A 131 13.34 -11.63 -10.60
CA GLN A 131 13.81 -10.79 -11.70
C GLN A 131 13.01 -9.48 -11.79
N GLY A 132 12.14 -9.21 -10.81
CA GLY A 132 11.31 -8.00 -10.75
C GLY A 132 10.02 -8.10 -11.56
N PHE A 133 9.55 -9.29 -11.92
CA PHE A 133 8.23 -9.45 -12.54
C PHE A 133 7.11 -9.53 -11.50
N VAL A 134 5.95 -8.95 -11.80
CA VAL A 134 4.73 -8.90 -10.95
C VAL A 134 4.89 -8.15 -9.62
N LYS A 135 5.83 -8.56 -8.78
CA LYS A 135 6.22 -8.01 -7.47
C LYS A 135 5.13 -8.05 -6.40
N GLU A 136 3.89 -7.66 -6.69
CA GLU A 136 2.80 -7.56 -5.71
C GLU A 136 1.44 -7.65 -6.40
N GLY A 137 0.41 -8.00 -5.63
CA GLY A 137 -0.98 -7.95 -6.09
C GLY A 137 -1.92 -8.68 -5.14
N MET A 138 -3.21 -8.36 -5.22
CA MET A 138 -4.28 -9.08 -4.49
C MET A 138 -4.07 -9.20 -2.97
N GLY A 139 -3.29 -8.30 -2.36
CA GLY A 139 -2.97 -8.34 -0.93
C GLY A 139 -2.02 -9.47 -0.52
N ALA A 140 -1.27 -10.07 -1.46
CA ALA A 140 -0.38 -11.21 -1.21
C ALA A 140 0.68 -10.92 -0.13
N GLY A 141 1.34 -9.75 -0.19
CA GLY A 141 2.32 -9.35 0.82
C GLY A 141 1.73 -9.33 2.23
N GLY A 142 0.57 -8.67 2.41
CA GLY A 142 -0.13 -8.62 3.69
C GLY A 142 -0.61 -9.99 4.18
N ALA A 143 -1.11 -10.85 3.28
CA ALA A 143 -1.51 -12.21 3.65
C ALA A 143 -0.32 -13.04 4.16
N CYS A 144 0.84 -12.93 3.51
CA CYS A 144 2.05 -13.62 3.95
C CYS A 144 2.56 -13.08 5.30
N ILE A 145 2.54 -11.76 5.49
CA ILE A 145 2.89 -11.14 6.79
C ILE A 145 1.95 -11.65 7.88
N ALA A 146 0.65 -11.70 7.64
CA ALA A 146 -0.32 -12.20 8.62
C ALA A 146 -0.09 -13.68 8.95
N ALA A 147 0.15 -14.53 7.96
CA ALA A 147 0.44 -15.94 8.16
C ALA A 147 1.74 -16.17 8.96
N TYR A 148 2.77 -15.35 8.70
CA TYR A 148 4.01 -15.34 9.48
C TYR A 148 3.74 -14.92 10.95
N LEU A 149 3.08 -13.78 11.17
CA LEU A 149 2.88 -13.24 12.52
C LEU A 149 1.93 -14.07 13.39
N ILE A 150 0.86 -14.61 12.80
CA ILE A 150 -0.20 -15.32 13.54
C ILE A 150 0.09 -16.82 13.59
N GLY A 151 0.57 -17.39 12.49
CA GLY A 151 0.76 -18.83 12.32
C GLY A 151 2.20 -19.29 12.37
N ASN A 152 3.17 -18.38 12.54
CA ASN A 152 4.60 -18.67 12.47
C ASN A 152 5.01 -19.42 11.19
N TRP A 153 4.34 -19.12 10.07
CA TRP A 153 4.61 -19.77 8.79
C TRP A 153 6.03 -19.46 8.34
N GLN A 154 6.77 -20.50 8.00
CA GLN A 154 8.13 -20.41 7.49
C GLN A 154 8.14 -20.44 5.96
N GLN A 155 9.25 -19.98 5.39
CA GLN A 155 9.50 -19.93 3.94
C GLN A 155 9.10 -21.22 3.21
N HIS A 156 9.49 -22.40 3.71
CA HIS A 156 9.16 -23.68 3.08
C HIS A 156 7.65 -23.95 3.00
N GLN A 157 6.88 -23.53 4.02
CA GLN A 157 5.42 -23.71 4.05
C GLN A 157 4.73 -22.80 3.03
N PHE A 158 5.25 -21.59 2.83
CA PHE A 158 4.74 -20.70 1.78
C PHE A 158 4.97 -21.28 0.39
N ILE A 159 6.19 -21.74 0.10
CA ILE A 159 6.53 -22.37 -1.19
C ILE A 159 5.63 -23.58 -1.44
N GLU A 160 5.58 -24.52 -0.49
CA GLU A 160 4.79 -25.74 -0.62
C GLU A 160 3.30 -25.43 -0.87
N ALA A 161 2.71 -24.51 -0.11
CA ALA A 161 1.30 -24.14 -0.27
C ALA A 161 1.01 -23.45 -1.62
N ILE A 162 1.88 -22.54 -2.06
CA ILE A 162 1.71 -21.82 -3.34
C ILE A 162 1.87 -22.77 -4.51
N GLU A 163 2.91 -23.61 -4.49
CA GLU A 163 3.15 -24.61 -5.53
C GLU A 163 2.03 -25.65 -5.61
N ALA A 164 1.52 -26.10 -4.46
CA ALA A 164 0.37 -27.03 -4.42
C ALA A 164 -0.91 -26.42 -4.99
N GLN A 165 -1.07 -25.08 -4.98
CA GLN A 165 -2.18 -24.43 -5.71
C GLN A 165 -1.93 -24.42 -7.22
N LEU A 166 -0.69 -24.20 -7.67
CA LEU A 166 -0.36 -24.23 -9.10
C LEU A 166 -0.58 -25.61 -9.72
N GLU A 167 -0.31 -26.70 -9.00
CA GLU A 167 -0.57 -28.07 -9.48
C GLU A 167 -2.04 -28.38 -9.76
N ARG A 168 -2.96 -27.59 -9.20
CA ARG A 168 -4.41 -27.80 -9.37
C ARG A 168 -4.93 -27.24 -10.70
N TYR A 169 -4.12 -26.48 -11.43
CA TYR A 169 -4.46 -25.80 -12.68
C TYR A 169 -3.52 -26.22 -13.80
#